data_AF-X6L6C5-F1
#
_entry.id   AF-X6L6C5-F1
#
_cell.length_a   1.000
_cell.length_b   1.000
_cell.length_c   1.000
_cell.angle_alpha   90.00
_cell.angle_beta   90.00
_cell.angle_gamma   90.00
#
_symmetry.space_group_name_H-M   'P 1'
#
loop_
_entity.id
_entity.type
_entity.pdbx_description
1 polymer ?
#
loop_
_entity_poly.entity_id
_entity_poly.type
_entity_poly.pdbx_seq_one_letter_code
_entity_poly.pdbx_strand_id
1 'polypeptide(L)'
;MTEDARFEDAGGRALNLGAMDAGDLDVISALAQDAVLPVTEIRWQKRARRLSLLVNRLRREETPRGAVERVRALLVIDNVLGVSSQGVDREDRDLVLSVLSVSFEPGEAPAGAVVLTLAGDGALRAEVEALEVTLKDVTRPYVAPSGKLPDHGA
;
A
#
# COMPACT_ATOMS: atom_id res chain seq x y z
N MET A 1 15.91 -15.09 -21.41
CA MET A 1 15.06 -15.57 -20.31
C MET A 1 15.04 -14.46 -19.27
N THR A 2 13.87 -13.88 -19.01
CA THR A 2 13.71 -12.82 -18.00
C THR A 2 13.66 -13.53 -16.65
N GLU A 3 14.72 -13.40 -15.85
CA GLU A 3 14.80 -14.00 -14.53
C GLU A 3 14.04 -13.10 -13.55
N ASP A 4 12.99 -13.61 -12.91
CA ASP A 4 12.22 -12.89 -11.90
C ASP A 4 13.10 -12.60 -10.67
N ALA A 5 13.04 -11.37 -10.16
CA ALA A 5 13.87 -10.95 -9.04
C ALA A 5 13.54 -11.70 -7.75
N ARG A 6 14.56 -12.15 -7.00
CA ARG A 6 14.39 -12.78 -5.68
C ARG A 6 14.35 -11.73 -4.57
N PHE A 7 13.96 -12.15 -3.37
CA PHE A 7 13.91 -11.27 -2.19
C PHE A 7 15.29 -10.68 -1.82
N GLU A 8 16.36 -11.45 -2.04
CA GLU A 8 17.75 -11.06 -1.73
C GLU A 8 18.35 -10.07 -2.74
N ASP A 9 17.68 -9.90 -3.87
CA ASP A 9 18.17 -9.16 -5.02
C ASP A 9 17.89 -7.65 -4.94
N ALA A 10 17.06 -7.20 -3.98
CA ALA A 10 16.78 -5.79 -3.72
C ALA A 10 18.00 -5.09 -3.09
N GLY A 11 18.55 -4.07 -3.76
CA GLY A 11 19.55 -3.19 -3.15
C GLY A 11 18.92 -2.36 -2.03
N GLY A 12 19.40 -2.51 -0.80
CA GLY A 12 18.70 -2.03 0.41
C GLY A 12 17.79 -3.11 0.99
N ARG A 13 17.71 -3.23 2.32
CA ARG A 13 17.03 -4.38 2.94
C ARG A 13 15.51 -4.30 2.65
N ALA A 14 15.02 -5.19 1.78
CA ALA A 14 13.61 -5.27 1.43
C ALA A 14 12.71 -5.29 2.67
N LEU A 15 11.66 -4.46 2.68
CA LEU A 15 10.75 -4.38 3.82
C LEU A 15 9.79 -5.57 3.83
N ASN A 16 9.52 -6.07 5.04
CA ASN A 16 8.48 -7.05 5.32
C ASN A 16 7.97 -6.77 6.74
N LEU A 17 6.99 -5.88 6.85
CA LEU A 17 6.45 -5.35 8.09
C LEU A 17 5.01 -5.82 8.27
N GLY A 18 4.63 -6.10 9.51
CA GLY A 18 3.26 -6.39 9.90
C GLY A 18 2.79 -5.40 10.96
N ALA A 19 1.50 -5.08 10.96
CA ALA A 19 0.84 -4.26 11.95
C ALA A 19 -0.39 -4.99 12.51
N MET A 20 -0.42 -5.15 13.84
CA MET A 20 -1.54 -5.74 14.59
C MET A 20 -2.22 -4.72 15.52
N ASP A 21 -1.64 -3.53 15.64
CA ASP A 21 -2.23 -2.38 16.34
C ASP A 21 -2.11 -1.09 15.52
N ALA A 22 -2.76 -0.03 15.98
CA ALA A 22 -2.80 1.25 15.28
C ALA A 22 -1.43 1.94 15.19
N GLY A 23 -0.56 1.76 16.17
CA GLY A 23 0.77 2.38 16.18
C GLY A 23 1.70 1.75 15.15
N ASP A 24 1.67 0.43 15.00
CA ASP A 24 2.37 -0.26 13.91
C ASP A 24 1.79 0.14 12.54
N LEU A 25 0.47 0.33 12.46
CA LEU A 25 -0.19 0.74 11.23
C LEU A 25 0.26 2.14 10.78
N ASP A 26 0.53 3.06 11.71
CA ASP A 26 1.05 4.39 11.39
C ASP A 26 2.41 4.31 10.66
N VAL A 27 3.27 3.35 11.03
CA VAL A 27 4.54 3.11 10.34
C VAL A 27 4.31 2.62 8.91
N ILE A 28 3.41 1.66 8.71
CA ILE A 28 3.04 1.17 7.38
C ILE A 28 2.42 2.30 6.55
N SER A 29 1.55 3.12 7.15
CA SER A 29 0.91 4.27 6.51
C SER A 29 1.94 5.26 5.99
N ALA A 30 2.92 5.62 6.81
CA ALA A 30 4.01 6.51 6.41
C ALA A 30 4.87 5.93 5.26
N LEU A 31 5.13 4.62 5.27
CA LEU A 31 5.90 3.94 4.21
C LEU A 31 5.11 3.74 2.90
N ALA A 32 3.78 3.64 3.01
CA ALA A 32 2.87 3.51 1.87
C ALA A 32 2.38 4.87 1.33
N GLN A 33 2.66 5.98 2.03
CA GLN A 33 2.29 7.31 1.58
C GLN A 33 2.90 7.63 0.22
N ASP A 34 2.11 8.25 -0.65
CA ASP A 34 2.41 8.56 -2.05
C ASP A 34 2.67 7.32 -2.93
N ALA A 35 2.37 6.13 -2.43
CA ALA A 35 2.42 4.94 -3.25
C ALA A 35 1.31 4.99 -4.29
N VAL A 36 1.65 4.64 -5.52
CA VAL A 36 0.69 4.64 -6.64
C VAL A 36 0.39 3.24 -7.11
N LEU A 37 -0.84 3.02 -7.56
CA LEU A 37 -1.29 1.76 -8.12
C LEU A 37 -2.38 2.02 -9.16
N PRO A 38 -2.43 1.28 -10.28
CA PRO A 38 -3.62 1.25 -11.10
C PRO A 38 -4.75 0.53 -10.34
N VAL A 39 -6.00 0.91 -10.55
CA VAL A 39 -7.17 0.28 -9.89
C VAL A 39 -7.22 -1.24 -10.15
N THR A 40 -6.64 -1.68 -11.26
CA THR A 40 -6.56 -3.09 -11.66
C THR A 40 -5.69 -3.96 -10.75
N GLU A 41 -4.87 -3.36 -9.90
CA GLU A 41 -3.97 -4.01 -8.93
C GLU A 41 -4.60 -4.19 -7.54
N ILE A 42 -5.89 -3.89 -7.41
CA ILE A 42 -6.67 -4.16 -6.20
C ILE A 42 -7.38 -5.51 -6.36
N ARG A 43 -7.19 -6.40 -5.39
CA ARG A 43 -7.82 -7.72 -5.38
C ARG A 43 -8.38 -8.05 -4.00
N TRP A 44 -9.69 -8.24 -3.93
CA TRP A 44 -10.35 -8.79 -2.74
C TRP A 44 -10.66 -10.27 -2.95
N GLN A 45 -10.08 -11.11 -2.09
CA GLN A 45 -10.25 -12.55 -2.07
C GLN A 45 -11.21 -12.93 -0.94
N LYS A 46 -12.52 -12.79 -1.15
CA LYS A 46 -13.55 -12.98 -0.10
C LYS A 46 -13.40 -14.30 0.68
N ARG A 47 -13.09 -15.41 0.01
CA ARG A 47 -12.90 -16.72 0.67
C ARG A 47 -11.68 -16.78 1.58
N ALA A 48 -10.62 -16.06 1.21
CA ALA A 48 -9.40 -15.94 2.01
C ALA A 48 -9.45 -14.77 2.99
N ARG A 49 -10.54 -13.98 2.99
CA ARG A 49 -10.73 -12.79 3.83
C ARG A 49 -9.56 -11.81 3.72
N ARG A 50 -9.10 -11.60 2.49
CA ARG A 50 -7.88 -10.85 2.19
C ARG A 50 -8.11 -9.78 1.13
N LEU A 51 -7.74 -8.54 1.42
CA LEU A 51 -7.61 -7.47 0.44
C LEU A 51 -6.13 -7.25 0.15
N SER A 52 -5.74 -7.33 -1.12
CA SER A 52 -4.35 -7.12 -1.55
C SER A 52 -4.28 -5.99 -2.57
N LEU A 53 -3.30 -5.12 -2.38
CA LEU A 53 -2.99 -4.01 -3.26
C LEU A 53 -1.52 -4.11 -3.64
N LEU A 54 -1.23 -4.11 -4.93
CA LEU A 54 0.13 -4.09 -5.44
C LEU A 54 0.51 -2.66 -5.79
N VAL A 55 1.29 -2.02 -4.91
CA VAL A 55 1.62 -0.59 -4.94
C VAL A 55 3.05 -0.36 -5.38
N ASN A 56 3.31 0.81 -5.97
CA ASN A 56 4.66 1.33 -6.20
C ASN A 56 4.92 2.44 -5.20
N ARG A 57 5.57 2.11 -4.07
CA ARG A 57 5.87 3.06 -3.01
C ARG A 57 7.20 3.76 -3.24
N LEU A 58 7.32 4.98 -2.72
CA LEU A 58 8.61 5.66 -2.64
C LEU A 58 9.45 5.04 -1.52
N ARG A 59 10.75 4.89 -1.75
CA ARG A 59 11.69 4.53 -0.70
C ARG A 59 12.21 5.79 -0.04
N ARG A 60 11.78 6.03 1.19
CA ARG A 60 12.17 7.19 2.01
C ARG A 60 13.11 6.79 3.13
N GLU A 61 13.04 5.52 3.54
CA GLU A 61 13.81 4.91 4.62
C GLU A 61 15.32 4.81 4.32
N GLU A 62 15.68 4.69 3.04
CA GLU A 62 17.06 4.73 2.57
C GLU A 62 17.16 5.83 1.52
N THR A 63 18.06 6.79 1.73
CA THR A 63 18.34 7.87 0.76
C THR A 63 19.70 7.61 0.10
N PRO A 64 19.81 6.73 -0.91
CA PRO A 64 21.05 6.61 -1.65
C PRO A 64 21.28 7.89 -2.47
N ARG A 65 22.22 8.73 -2.02
CA ARG A 65 22.85 9.83 -2.78
C ARG A 65 21.93 10.59 -3.76
N GLY A 66 20.80 11.11 -3.27
CA GLY A 66 19.94 12.03 -4.02
C GLY A 66 19.10 11.43 -5.15
N ALA A 67 19.07 10.09 -5.29
CA ALA A 67 18.15 9.44 -6.22
C ALA A 67 16.78 9.20 -5.56
N VAL A 68 15.70 9.53 -6.27
CA VAL A 68 14.33 9.17 -5.86
C VAL A 68 14.07 7.75 -6.35
N GLU A 69 13.91 6.82 -5.43
CA GLU A 69 13.65 5.41 -5.74
C GLU A 69 12.22 4.99 -5.43
N ARG A 70 11.74 4.02 -6.19
CA ARG A 70 10.50 3.30 -5.95
C ARG A 70 10.74 1.82 -5.86
N VAL A 71 9.85 1.13 -5.17
CA VAL A 71 9.82 -0.33 -5.12
C VAL A 71 8.38 -0.80 -5.21
N ARG A 72 8.17 -1.94 -5.87
CA ARG A 72 6.86 -2.57 -5.91
C ARG A 72 6.67 -3.36 -4.62
N ALA A 73 5.55 -3.13 -3.94
CA ALA A 73 5.24 -3.73 -2.66
C ALA A 73 3.80 -4.24 -2.62
N LEU A 74 3.57 -5.33 -1.90
CA LEU A 74 2.24 -5.79 -1.53
C LEU A 74 1.83 -5.11 -0.22
N LEU A 75 0.72 -4.38 -0.25
CA LEU A 75 -0.03 -3.96 0.93
C LEU A 75 -1.23 -4.91 1.07
N VAL A 76 -1.23 -5.70 2.13
CA VAL A 76 -2.24 -6.74 2.37
C VAL A 76 -2.96 -6.45 3.66
N ILE A 77 -4.28 -6.53 3.64
CA ILE A 77 -5.15 -6.47 4.80
C ILE A 77 -5.80 -7.86 4.92
N ASP A 78 -5.55 -8.52 6.04
CA ASP A 78 -6.13 -9.81 6.38
C ASP A 78 -7.39 -9.64 7.24
N ASN A 79 -8.08 -10.75 7.50
CA ASN A 79 -9.30 -10.79 8.32
C ASN A 79 -10.48 -9.94 7.80
N VAL A 80 -10.47 -9.61 6.51
CA VAL A 80 -11.44 -8.74 5.83
C VAL A 80 -12.79 -9.45 5.66
N LEU A 81 -13.82 -8.83 6.20
CA LEU A 81 -15.24 -9.22 6.10
C LEU A 81 -15.93 -8.63 4.88
N GLY A 82 -15.62 -7.37 4.57
CA GLY A 82 -16.26 -6.60 3.51
C GLY A 82 -15.33 -5.51 2.99
N VAL A 83 -15.52 -5.13 1.72
CA VAL A 83 -14.79 -4.01 1.11
C VAL A 83 -15.79 -3.09 0.43
N SER A 84 -15.71 -1.80 0.74
CA SER A 84 -16.44 -0.74 0.06
C SER A 84 -15.47 0.33 -0.46
N SER A 85 -15.93 1.11 -1.44
CA SER A 85 -15.13 2.15 -2.07
C SER A 85 -15.98 3.37 -2.35
N GLN A 86 -15.37 4.55 -2.24
CA GLN A 86 -15.96 5.84 -2.58
C GLN A 86 -15.00 6.58 -3.52
N GLY A 87 -15.50 7.30 -4.51
CA GLY A 87 -14.67 8.10 -5.41
C GLY A 87 -13.68 7.29 -6.27
N VAL A 88 -13.84 5.97 -6.34
CA VAL A 88 -13.02 5.06 -7.14
C VAL A 88 -13.89 4.42 -8.20
N ASP A 89 -13.73 4.83 -9.45
CA ASP A 89 -14.31 4.13 -10.58
C ASP A 89 -13.48 2.87 -10.87
N ARG A 90 -14.12 1.71 -10.71
CA ARG A 90 -13.47 0.40 -10.89
C ARG A 90 -13.57 -0.10 -12.33
N GLU A 91 -14.41 0.52 -13.14
CA GLU A 91 -14.59 0.20 -14.55
C GLU A 91 -13.55 0.92 -15.41
N ASP A 92 -13.07 2.09 -14.97
CA ASP A 92 -11.91 2.77 -15.57
C ASP A 92 -10.61 2.00 -15.27
N ARG A 93 -10.21 1.14 -16.21
CA ARG A 93 -9.00 0.29 -16.07
C ARG A 93 -7.70 1.08 -16.13
N ASP A 94 -7.73 2.32 -16.61
CA ASP A 94 -6.57 3.20 -16.75
C ASP A 94 -6.38 4.12 -15.53
N LEU A 95 -7.36 4.15 -14.61
CA LEU A 95 -7.31 4.93 -13.38
C LEU A 95 -6.10 4.53 -12.51
N VAL A 96 -5.23 5.51 -12.27
CA VAL A 96 -4.12 5.41 -11.31
C VAL A 96 -4.50 6.12 -10.02
N LEU A 97 -4.46 5.38 -8.93
CA LEU A 97 -4.74 5.85 -7.58
C LEU A 97 -3.42 6.19 -6.86
N SER A 98 -3.47 7.17 -5.96
CA SER A 98 -2.35 7.53 -5.08
C SER A 98 -2.79 7.43 -3.63
N VAL A 99 -2.04 6.69 -2.81
CA VAL A 99 -2.33 6.50 -1.39
C VAL A 99 -1.88 7.73 -0.60
N LEU A 100 -2.79 8.32 0.16
CA LEU A 100 -2.49 9.43 1.07
C LEU A 100 -2.24 8.94 2.50
N SER A 101 -3.03 7.97 2.95
CA SER A 101 -2.89 7.35 4.27
C SER A 101 -3.55 5.98 4.32
N VAL A 102 -3.11 5.18 5.29
CA VAL A 102 -3.78 3.98 5.77
C VAL A 102 -4.09 4.19 7.26
N SER A 103 -5.34 4.04 7.68
CA SER A 103 -5.74 4.24 9.07
C SER A 103 -6.66 3.11 9.54
N PHE A 104 -6.77 2.95 10.86
CA PHE A 104 -7.71 2.04 11.49
C PHE A 104 -8.79 2.83 12.21
N GLU A 105 -10.05 2.51 11.92
CA GLU A 105 -11.21 3.00 12.65
C GLU A 105 -11.73 1.88 13.56
N PRO A 106 -11.55 2.02 14.90
CA PRO A 106 -12.01 1.00 15.84
C PRO A 106 -13.54 0.85 15.82
N GLY A 107 -14.01 -0.40 15.83
CA GLY A 107 -15.40 -0.76 16.04
C GLY A 107 -15.61 -1.41 17.42
N GLU A 108 -16.45 -2.44 17.47
CA GLU A 108 -16.53 -3.31 18.65
C GLU A 108 -15.27 -4.19 18.72
N ALA A 109 -14.39 -3.91 19.67
CA ALA A 109 -13.09 -4.57 19.78
C ALA A 109 -13.21 -6.11 19.80
N PRO A 110 -12.37 -6.84 19.03
CA PRO A 110 -11.20 -6.38 18.30
C PRO A 110 -11.47 -5.89 16.85
N ALA A 111 -12.72 -5.82 16.43
CA ALA A 111 -13.10 -5.48 15.07
C ALA A 111 -12.97 -3.97 14.78
N GLY A 112 -13.00 -3.64 13.49
CA GLY A 112 -12.99 -2.27 13.01
C GLY A 112 -12.92 -2.20 11.50
N ALA A 113 -12.39 -1.11 10.97
CA ALA A 113 -12.15 -0.96 9.55
C ALA A 113 -10.79 -0.36 9.26
N VAL A 114 -10.09 -0.91 8.27
CA VAL A 114 -8.90 -0.28 7.69
C VAL A 114 -9.36 0.61 6.53
N VAL A 115 -9.00 1.88 6.58
CA VAL A 115 -9.36 2.88 5.57
C VAL A 115 -8.11 3.33 4.83
N LEU A 116 -8.11 3.17 3.51
CA LEU A 116 -7.10 3.75 2.63
C LEU A 116 -7.68 5.02 2.03
N THR A 117 -7.11 6.15 2.39
CA THR A 117 -7.45 7.44 1.78
C THR A 117 -6.63 7.60 0.51
N LEU A 118 -7.30 7.96 -0.58
CA LEU A 118 -6.69 8.12 -1.90
C LEU A 118 -6.79 9.58 -2.34
N ALA A 119 -5.84 10.02 -3.16
CA ALA A 119 -5.92 11.33 -3.80
C ALA A 119 -7.15 11.43 -4.71
N GLY A 120 -7.71 12.64 -4.83
CA GLY A 120 -8.91 12.88 -5.64
C GLY A 120 -10.20 12.42 -4.96
N ASP A 121 -10.34 12.63 -3.65
CA ASP A 121 -11.52 12.32 -2.83
C ASP A 121 -11.94 10.83 -2.84
N GLY A 122 -10.99 9.94 -3.18
CA GLY A 122 -11.19 8.50 -3.19
C GLY A 122 -10.92 7.85 -1.83
N ALA A 123 -11.61 6.76 -1.53
CA ALA A 123 -11.32 5.93 -0.36
C ALA A 123 -11.67 4.45 -0.61
N LEU A 124 -10.90 3.56 0.01
CA LEU A 124 -11.24 2.14 0.17
C LEU A 124 -11.40 1.85 1.65
N ARG A 125 -12.50 1.21 2.02
CA ARG A 125 -12.76 0.75 3.39
C ARG A 125 -12.82 -0.76 3.41
N ALA A 126 -11.97 -1.38 4.22
CA ALA A 126 -11.99 -2.81 4.49
C ALA A 126 -12.47 -3.05 5.92
N GLU A 127 -13.67 -3.59 6.08
CA GLU A 127 -14.17 -4.05 7.37
C GLU A 127 -13.41 -5.31 7.78
N VAL A 128 -12.85 -5.34 8.99
CA VAL A 128 -11.99 -6.43 9.48
C VAL A 128 -12.48 -6.95 10.82
N GLU A 129 -12.32 -8.26 11.04
CA GLU A 129 -12.63 -8.88 12.34
C GLU A 129 -11.56 -8.56 13.41
N ALA A 130 -10.33 -8.32 12.95
CA ALA A 130 -9.19 -7.88 13.74
C ALA A 130 -8.19 -7.19 12.80
N LEU A 131 -7.47 -6.19 13.31
CA LEU A 131 -6.44 -5.49 12.54
C LEU A 131 -5.26 -6.41 12.24
N GLU A 132 -4.99 -6.64 10.97
CA GLU A 132 -3.79 -7.33 10.50
C GLU A 132 -3.42 -6.80 9.12
N VAL A 133 -2.35 -6.02 9.04
CA VAL A 133 -1.88 -5.40 7.80
C VAL A 133 -0.42 -5.76 7.56
N THR A 134 -0.06 -6.16 6.35
CA THR A 134 1.33 -6.46 5.95
C THR A 134 1.76 -5.54 4.81
N LEU A 135 2.96 -4.98 4.90
CA LEU A 135 3.65 -4.30 3.81
C LEU A 135 4.93 -5.06 3.46
N LYS A 136 5.01 -5.57 2.23
CA LYS A 136 6.13 -6.38 1.77
C LYS A 136 6.64 -5.93 0.41
N ASP A 137 7.92 -5.58 0.32
CA ASP A 137 8.59 -5.32 -0.95
C ASP A 137 8.77 -6.63 -1.74
N VAL A 138 8.45 -6.60 -3.04
CA VAL A 138 8.43 -7.78 -3.91
C VAL A 138 9.27 -7.64 -5.18
N THR A 139 9.96 -6.51 -5.37
CA THR A 139 10.89 -6.30 -6.48
C THR A 139 12.18 -5.66 -6.00
N ARG A 140 13.18 -5.61 -6.90
CA ARG A 140 14.29 -4.66 -6.73
C ARG A 140 13.78 -3.22 -6.77
N PRO A 141 14.36 -2.30 -5.98
CA PRO A 141 14.13 -0.87 -6.16
C PRO A 141 14.60 -0.40 -7.53
N TYR A 142 13.95 0.65 -8.05
CA TYR A 142 14.27 1.29 -9.31
C TYR A 142 14.18 2.80 -9.17
N VAL A 143 14.95 3.52 -9.98
CA VAL A 143 14.88 4.99 -10.02
C VAL A 143 13.49 5.41 -10.51
N ALA A 144 12.82 6.28 -9.77
CA ALA A 144 11.51 6.80 -10.14
C ALA A 144 11.60 7.47 -11.53
N PRO A 145 10.72 7.15 -12.49
CA PRO A 145 10.80 7.71 -13.84
C PRO A 145 10.79 9.24 -13.90
N SER A 146 10.12 9.91 -12.95
CA SER A 146 10.09 11.36 -12.83
C SER A 146 11.38 11.96 -12.25
N GLY A 147 12.17 11.16 -11.52
CA GLY A 147 13.29 11.63 -10.69
C GLY A 147 12.90 12.58 -9.57
N LYS A 148 11.60 12.73 -9.26
CA LYS A 148 11.06 13.73 -8.34
C LYS A 148 10.21 13.09 -7.25
N LEU A 149 10.30 13.65 -6.04
CA LEU A 149 9.33 13.42 -4.99
C LEU A 149 8.04 14.20 -5.29
N PRO A 150 6.87 13.73 -4.82
CA PRO A 150 5.64 14.52 -4.81
C PRO A 150 5.85 15.83 -4.07
N ASP A 151 5.32 16.91 -4.65
CA ASP A 151 5.28 18.24 -4.03
C ASP A 151 3.90 18.44 -3.42
N HIS A 152 3.88 18.72 -2.12
CA HIS A 152 2.67 18.91 -1.33
C HIS A 152 2.44 20.38 -0.96
N GLY A 153 3.16 21.32 -1.60
CA GLY A 153 2.86 22.76 -1.55
C GLY A 153 3.12 23.41 -0.18
N ALA A 154 4.32 23.20 0.38
CA ALA A 154 4.76 23.86 1.62
C ALA A 154 4.95 25.38 1.47
#